data_AF-A0A552UWF1-F1
#
_entry.id   AF-A0A552UWF1-F1
#
_cell.length_a   1.000
_cell.length_b   1.000
_cell.length_c   1.000
_cell.angle_alpha   90.00
_cell.angle_beta   90.00
_cell.angle_gamma   90.00
#
_symmetry.space_group_name_H-M   'P 1'
#
loop_
_entity.id
_entity.type
_entity.pdbx_description
1 polymer ?
#
loop_
_entity_poly.entity_id
_entity_poly.type
_entity_poly.pdbx_seq_one_letter_code
_entity_poly.pdbx_strand_id
1 'polypeptide(L)'
;MRNKQHIAKEIMQLIAIKASYNYFLGSESSLFEVENTTQVKQNLTTITQSLNALYAEYNEAVDCQLTVNGSSQQLPIVNQQLNMSAIMHFNADRRFTITE
;
A
#
# COMPACT_ATOMS: atom_id res chain seq x y z
N MET A 1 16.04 3.81 -13.18
CA MET A 1 15.08 4.18 -12.12
C MET A 1 13.78 4.60 -12.79
N ARG A 2 12.64 4.00 -12.44
CA ARG A 2 11.34 4.40 -13.00
C ARG A 2 10.94 5.79 -12.52
N ASN A 3 10.09 6.45 -13.29
CA ASN A 3 9.57 7.78 -12.93
C ASN A 3 8.68 7.68 -11.68
N LYS A 4 8.94 8.53 -10.67
CA LYS A 4 8.20 8.58 -9.40
C LYS A 4 6.68 8.70 -9.58
N GLN A 5 6.23 9.50 -10.54
CA GLN A 5 4.81 9.69 -10.83
C GLN A 5 4.18 8.42 -11.40
N HIS A 6 4.93 7.65 -12.19
CA HIS A 6 4.47 6.37 -12.71
C HIS A 6 4.33 5.34 -11.59
N ILE A 7 5.33 5.25 -10.69
CA ILE A 7 5.29 4.35 -9.52
C ILE A 7 4.08 4.71 -8.62
N ALA A 8 3.87 5.99 -8.33
CA ALA A 8 2.74 6.45 -7.53
C ALA A 8 1.38 6.11 -8.18
N LYS A 9 1.27 6.24 -9.51
CA LYS A 9 0.06 5.85 -10.25
C LYS A 9 -0.20 4.34 -10.17
N GLU A 10 0.85 3.53 -10.33
CA GLU A 10 0.75 2.07 -10.20
C GLU A 10 0.33 1.65 -8.79
N ILE A 11 0.90 2.26 -7.74
CA ILE A 11 0.49 2.04 -6.35
C ILE A 11 -1.01 2.35 -6.16
N MET A 12 -1.47 3.51 -6.64
CA MET A 12 -2.88 3.90 -6.52
C MET A 12 -3.81 2.90 -7.23
N GLN A 13 -3.43 2.42 -8.42
CA GLN A 13 -4.21 1.41 -9.14
C GLN A 13 -4.28 0.09 -8.37
N LEU A 14 -3.16 -0.39 -7.84
CA LEU A 14 -3.12 -1.64 -7.07
C LEU A 14 -3.88 -1.55 -5.76
N ILE A 15 -3.90 -0.40 -5.09
CA ILE A 15 -4.73 -0.16 -3.90
C ILE A 15 -6.22 -0.26 -4.26
N ALA A 16 -6.64 0.35 -5.38
CA ALA A 16 -8.02 0.27 -5.83
C ALA A 16 -8.44 -1.18 -6.14
N ILE A 17 -7.58 -1.94 -6.82
CA ILE A 17 -7.84 -3.37 -7.12
C ILE A 17 -7.91 -4.19 -5.82
N LYS A 18 -6.98 -3.96 -4.89
CA LYS A 18 -7.00 -4.60 -3.56
C LYS A 18 -8.32 -4.33 -2.82
N ALA A 19 -8.81 -3.10 -2.86
CA ALA A 19 -10.07 -2.73 -2.25
C ALA A 19 -11.26 -3.47 -2.87
N SER A 20 -11.31 -3.56 -4.21
CA SER A 20 -12.36 -4.32 -4.92
C SER A 20 -12.34 -5.81 -4.58
N TYR A 21 -11.16 -6.42 -4.47
CA TYR A 21 -11.03 -7.81 -4.05
C TYR A 21 -11.47 -8.03 -2.60
N ASN A 22 -11.11 -7.13 -1.69
CA ASN A 22 -11.59 -7.19 -0.31
C ASN A 22 -13.10 -7.03 -0.23
N TYR A 23 -13.69 -6.15 -1.04
CA TYR A 23 -15.14 -6.00 -1.14
C TYR A 23 -15.81 -7.31 -1.59
N PHE A 24 -15.30 -7.94 -2.65
CA PHE A 24 -15.80 -9.24 -3.11
C PHE A 24 -15.70 -10.31 -2.02
N LEU A 25 -14.56 -10.42 -1.34
CA LEU A 25 -14.38 -11.41 -0.26
C LEU A 25 -15.24 -11.15 0.98
N GLY A 26 -15.73 -9.92 1.16
CA GLY A 26 -16.73 -9.59 2.19
C GLY A 26 -18.18 -9.83 1.76
N SER A 27 -18.42 -10.16 0.49
CA SER A 27 -19.77 -10.37 -0.05
C SER A 27 -20.26 -11.80 0.12
N GLU A 28 -21.58 -11.99 0.13
CA GLU A 28 -22.21 -13.33 0.19
C GLU A 28 -21.82 -14.21 -1.01
N SER A 29 -21.59 -13.62 -2.18
CA SER A 29 -21.15 -14.35 -3.39
C SER A 29 -19.85 -15.14 -3.15
N SER A 30 -18.94 -14.62 -2.33
CA SER A 30 -17.69 -15.30 -2.01
C SER A 30 -17.86 -16.60 -1.22
N LEU A 31 -19.01 -16.79 -0.55
CA LEU A 31 -19.30 -18.01 0.20
C LEU A 31 -19.61 -19.20 -0.72
N PHE A 32 -20.16 -18.92 -1.91
CA PHE A 32 -20.61 -19.94 -2.85
C PHE A 32 -19.63 -20.12 -4.02
N GLU A 33 -18.91 -19.07 -4.41
CA GLU A 33 -17.95 -19.11 -5.50
C GLU A 33 -16.55 -19.53 -5.02
N VAL A 34 -16.39 -20.80 -4.66
CA VAL A 34 -15.14 -21.33 -4.06
C VAL A 34 -13.92 -21.12 -4.96
N GLU A 35 -14.04 -21.38 -6.26
CA GLU A 35 -12.94 -21.23 -7.21
C GLU A 35 -12.53 -19.76 -7.36
N ASN A 36 -13.50 -18.87 -7.60
CA ASN A 36 -13.27 -17.44 -7.75
C ASN A 36 -12.65 -16.85 -6.47
N THR A 37 -13.19 -17.21 -5.30
CA THR A 37 -12.68 -16.78 -3.99
C THR A 37 -11.23 -17.23 -3.76
N THR A 38 -10.89 -18.45 -4.18
CA THR A 38 -9.51 -18.96 -4.08
C THR A 38 -8.57 -18.15 -4.99
N GLN A 39 -8.97 -17.89 -6.23
CA GLN A 39 -8.21 -17.06 -7.15
C GLN A 39 -8.03 -15.62 -6.62
N VAL A 40 -9.09 -15.00 -6.10
CA VAL A 40 -9.03 -13.65 -5.52
C VAL A 40 -8.08 -13.60 -4.32
N LYS A 41 -8.09 -14.61 -3.43
CA LYS A 41 -7.15 -14.70 -2.30
C LYS A 41 -5.69 -14.83 -2.77
N GLN A 42 -5.45 -15.63 -3.81
CA GLN A 42 -4.10 -15.75 -4.38
C GLN A 42 -3.65 -14.44 -5.03
N ASN A 43 -4.53 -13.79 -5.80
CA ASN A 43 -4.25 -12.51 -6.43
C ASN A 43 -3.98 -11.41 -5.40
N LEU A 44 -4.69 -11.39 -4.26
CA LEU A 44 -4.42 -10.48 -3.15
C LEU A 44 -3.01 -10.63 -2.57
N THR A 45 -2.50 -11.86 -2.53
CA THR A 45 -1.12 -12.13 -2.08
C THR A 45 -0.12 -11.53 -3.05
N THR A 46 -0.31 -11.76 -4.35
CA THR A 46 0.53 -11.17 -5.41
C THR A 46 0.47 -9.64 -5.38
N ILE A 47 -0.73 -9.04 -5.26
CA ILE A 47 -0.90 -7.58 -5.19
C ILE A 47 -0.18 -7.01 -3.97
N THR A 48 -0.26 -7.68 -2.82
CA THR A 48 0.41 -7.23 -1.59
C THR A 48 1.93 -7.26 -1.76
N GLN A 49 2.48 -8.31 -2.37
CA GLN A 49 3.91 -8.40 -2.69
C GLN A 49 4.34 -7.31 -3.68
N SER A 50 3.57 -7.09 -4.74
CA SER A 50 3.83 -6.03 -5.73
C SER A 50 3.77 -4.63 -5.12
N LEU A 51 2.80 -4.36 -4.25
CA LEU A 51 2.70 -3.10 -3.52
C LEU A 51 3.92 -2.88 -2.62
N ASN A 52 4.35 -3.89 -1.88
CA ASN A 52 5.54 -3.80 -1.03
C ASN A 52 6.80 -3.49 -1.87
N ALA A 53 6.95 -4.13 -3.02
CA ALA A 53 8.06 -3.86 -3.95
C ALA A 53 8.00 -2.43 -4.51
N LEU A 54 6.82 -1.96 -4.93
CA LEU A 54 6.65 -0.59 -5.44
C LEU A 54 6.88 0.47 -4.36
N TYR A 55 6.46 0.22 -3.12
CA TYR A 55 6.76 1.12 -2.00
C TYR A 55 8.25 1.15 -1.67
N ALA A 56 8.95 0.00 -1.74
CA ALA A 56 10.40 -0.03 -1.58
C ALA A 56 11.10 0.78 -2.69
N GLU A 57 10.72 0.58 -3.95
CA GLU A 57 11.28 1.34 -5.08
C GLU A 57 10.95 2.84 -4.98
N TYR A 58 9.75 3.19 -4.53
CA TYR A 58 9.36 4.57 -4.31
C TYR A 58 10.23 5.23 -3.23
N ASN A 59 10.46 4.54 -2.11
CA ASN A 59 11.30 5.02 -1.02
C ASN A 59 12.76 5.16 -1.44
N GLU A 60 13.32 4.18 -2.17
CA GLU A 60 14.66 4.28 -2.74
C GLU A 60 14.78 5.50 -3.68
N ALA A 61 13.76 5.76 -4.49
CA ALA A 61 13.74 6.93 -5.36
C ALA A 61 13.63 8.25 -4.57
N VAL A 62 13.01 8.26 -3.39
CA VAL A 62 12.95 9.42 -2.48
C VAL A 62 14.30 9.64 -1.78
N ASP A 63 14.90 8.59 -1.23
CA ASP A 63 16.17 8.66 -0.49
C ASP A 63 17.38 8.97 -1.39
N CYS A 64 17.31 8.66 -2.69
CA CYS A 64 18.35 9.01 -3.66
C CYS A 64 18.54 10.53 -3.90
N GLN A 65 17.79 11.41 -3.22
CA GLN A 65 17.98 12.86 -3.31
C GLN A 65 18.82 13.48 -2.18
N LEU A 66 19.32 12.70 -1.22
CA LEU A 66 20.03 13.23 -0.04
C LEU A 66 21.52 12.86 0.03
N THR A 67 22.26 13.04 -1.06
CA THR A 67 23.74 13.15 -0.99
C THR A 67 24.19 14.56 -1.34
N VAL A 68 23.80 15.53 -0.49
CA VAL A 68 24.58 16.75 -0.28
C VAL A 68 24.88 16.84 1.21
N ASN A 69 26.11 16.46 1.55
CA ASN A 69 26.89 16.79 2.76
C ASN A 69 26.21 16.69 4.13
N GLY A 70 26.67 15.74 4.95
CA GLY A 70 26.55 15.86 6.41
C GLY A 70 26.46 14.54 7.15
N SER A 71 27.59 14.14 7.74
CA SER A 71 27.71 13.16 8.81
C SER A 71 26.59 13.24 9.87
N SER A 72 25.97 12.11 10.21
CA SER A 72 25.75 11.63 11.60
C SER A 72 24.95 10.32 11.64
N GLN A 73 25.08 9.64 12.77
CA GLN A 73 24.77 8.24 13.07
C GLN A 73 23.27 7.89 13.23
N GLN A 74 23.04 6.57 13.18
CA GLN A 74 21.99 5.77 13.86
C GLN A 74 20.51 5.95 13.47
N LEU A 75 19.87 4.89 12.97
CA LEU A 75 18.42 4.70 13.03
C LEU A 75 18.06 3.21 13.22
N PRO A 76 17.29 2.88 14.28
CA PRO A 76 16.22 1.90 14.13
C PRO A 76 14.90 2.49 14.66
N ILE A 77 14.25 3.35 13.88
CA ILE A 77 12.90 3.89 14.16
C ILE A 77 12.11 4.11 12.85
N VAL A 78 12.29 3.26 11.83
CA VAL A 78 11.65 3.51 10.51
C VAL A 78 10.22 2.93 10.43
N ASN A 79 9.87 1.95 11.26
CA ASN A 79 8.54 1.31 11.20
C ASN A 79 7.40 2.09 11.89
N GLN A 80 7.69 3.00 12.82
CA GLN A 80 6.64 3.80 13.48
C GLN A 80 6.13 4.94 12.57
N GLN A 81 7.00 5.56 11.78
CA GLN A 81 6.63 6.69 10.92
C GLN A 81 5.79 6.26 9.71
N LEU A 82 6.06 5.08 9.13
CA LEU A 82 5.25 4.51 8.04
C LEU A 82 3.83 4.13 8.51
N ASN A 83 3.68 3.64 9.75
CA ASN A 83 2.36 3.43 10.33
C ASN A 83 1.64 4.77 10.59
N MET A 84 2.36 5.80 11.04
CA MET A 84 1.79 7.12 11.30
C MET A 84 1.25 7.78 10.02
N SER A 85 1.97 7.68 8.90
CA SER A 85 1.52 8.24 7.62
C SER A 85 0.30 7.49 7.07
N ALA A 86 0.29 6.15 7.13
CA ALA A 86 -0.86 5.34 6.76
C ALA A 86 -2.10 5.66 7.61
N ILE A 87 -1.93 5.83 8.92
CA ILE A 87 -3.00 6.22 9.86
C ILE A 87 -3.49 7.65 9.59
N MET A 88 -2.59 8.60 9.27
CA MET A 88 -3.00 9.97 8.91
C MET A 88 -3.79 10.02 7.61
N HIS A 89 -3.40 9.23 6.60
CA HIS A 89 -4.16 9.14 5.35
C HIS A 89 -5.52 8.44 5.55
N PHE A 90 -5.61 7.48 6.47
CA PHE A 90 -6.89 6.87 6.88
C PHE A 90 -7.79 7.88 7.60
N ASN A 91 -7.26 8.67 8.54
CA ASN A 91 -8.04 9.66 9.31
C ASN A 91 -8.42 10.91 8.49
N ALA A 92 -7.65 11.25 7.45
CA ALA A 92 -7.99 12.33 6.52
C ALA A 92 -9.10 11.94 5.51
N ASP A 93 -9.38 10.64 5.40
CA ASP A 93 -10.41 10.10 4.53
C ASP A 93 -11.79 10.19 5.20
N ARG A 94 -12.56 11.23 4.83
CA ARG A 94 -13.90 11.51 5.40
C ARG A 94 -14.97 10.45 5.06
N ARG A 95 -14.64 9.39 4.31
CA ARG A 95 -15.58 8.32 3.97
C ARG A 95 -15.94 7.42 5.16
N PHE A 96 -15.09 7.39 6.19
CA PHE A 96 -15.34 6.65 7.43
C PHE A 96 -15.55 7.64 8.58
N THR A 97 -16.72 8.28 8.62
CA THR A 97 -17.14 9.01 9.81
C THR A 97 -17.55 7.97 10.84
N ILE A 98 -16.75 7.78 11.90
CA ILE A 98 -17.21 7.03 13.08
C ILE A 98 -18.22 7.95 13.77
N THR A 99 -19.50 7.78 13.44
CA THR A 99 -20.60 8.31 14.25
C THR A 99 -20.69 7.47 15.52
N GLU A 100 -20.55 8.13 16.68
CA GLU A 100 -20.89 7.57 18.00
C GLU A 100 -22.36 7.16 18.10
#